data_AF-A0A661JRE4-F1
#
_entry.id   AF-A0A661JRE4-F1
#
_cell.length_a   1.000
_cell.length_b   1.000
_cell.length_c   1.000
_cell.angle_alpha   90.00
_cell.angle_beta   90.00
_cell.angle_gamma   90.00
#
_symmetry.space_group_name_H-M   'P 1'
#
loop_
_entity.id
_entity.type
_entity.pdbx_description
1 polymer ?
#
loop_
_entity_poly.entity_id
_entity_poly.type
_entity_poly.pdbx_seq_one_letter_code
_entity_poly.pdbx_strand_id
1 'polypeptide(L)'
;LGRKETVLEEQEPFVLGGLEQYNAGQYVLNRLMEGVQPARLYPLMRASGMLPHGNVGHYVYKQIETRAKRLINIARMLSLKIPYEYQRVELEIDGFRIEGQVGPVSENGVFISRYAKVRPSDHVCLWINHLIYSLANGENGVKSYILGRNEMWEYGPVDDPNTQLGLLLKFYWEGLSDVLRFFPRTSWEFAKSLRKGKSETEALTYARKKWEGNDYEFGDRHDPYIGLCFSSIIPLDDNFKEVTKEIMFPIMEACKKYGD
;
A
#
# COMPACT_ATOMS: atom_id res chain seq x y z
N LEU A 1 5.40 -10.35 26.97
CA LEU A 1 6.00 -9.54 25.89
C LEU A 1 7.44 -10.01 25.65
N GLY A 2 7.60 -11.12 24.93
CA GLY A 2 8.92 -11.57 24.46
C GLY A 2 9.10 -11.07 23.05
N ARG A 3 9.81 -9.96 22.87
CA ARG A 3 10.34 -9.59 21.55
C ARG A 3 11.18 -10.79 21.13
N LYS A 4 10.83 -11.51 20.05
CA LYS A 4 11.82 -12.39 19.42
C LYS A 4 12.99 -11.48 19.10
N GLU A 5 14.10 -11.65 19.81
CA GLU A 5 15.34 -10.98 19.47
C GLU A 5 15.54 -11.18 17.97
N THR A 6 15.79 -10.09 17.26
CA THR A 6 16.17 -10.17 15.87
C THR A 6 17.49 -10.93 15.87
N VAL A 7 17.44 -12.22 15.57
CA VAL A 7 18.62 -13.08 15.54
C VAL A 7 19.56 -12.43 14.55
N LEU A 8 20.67 -11.89 15.05
CA LEU A 8 21.72 -11.38 14.20
C LEU A 8 22.24 -12.58 13.42
N GLU A 9 22.14 -12.52 12.09
CA GLU A 9 22.69 -13.57 11.26
C GLU A 9 24.20 -13.61 11.48
N GLU A 10 24.71 -14.73 12.01
CA GLU A 10 26.12 -14.92 12.31
C GLU A 10 26.97 -15.17 11.04
N GLN A 11 26.33 -15.32 9.89
CA GLN A 11 26.98 -15.59 8.60
C GLN A 11 26.62 -14.54 7.55
N GLU A 12 27.60 -14.21 6.72
CA GLU A 12 27.43 -13.31 5.58
C GLU A 12 26.45 -13.93 4.55
N PRO A 13 25.33 -13.23 4.21
CA PRO A 13 24.30 -13.81 3.37
C PRO A 13 24.75 -13.92 1.91
N PHE A 14 24.87 -15.14 1.41
CA PHE A 14 25.09 -15.41 -0.02
C PHE A 14 23.84 -15.14 -0.87
N VAL A 15 22.66 -15.08 -0.24
CA VAL A 15 21.37 -14.79 -0.88
C VAL A 15 20.61 -13.84 0.04
N LEU A 16 20.07 -12.76 -0.53
CA LEU A 16 19.21 -11.85 0.22
C LEU A 16 17.90 -12.57 0.60
N GLY A 17 17.51 -12.48 1.86
CA GLY A 17 16.20 -12.93 2.34
C GLY A 17 15.05 -12.15 1.68
N GLY A 18 13.82 -12.66 1.79
CA GLY A 18 12.66 -12.05 1.12
C GLY A 18 12.40 -10.59 1.50
N LEU A 19 12.62 -10.23 2.77
CA LEU A 19 12.48 -8.85 3.25
C LEU A 19 13.62 -7.94 2.73
N GLU A 20 14.85 -8.44 2.71
CA GLU A 20 16.01 -7.71 2.23
C GLU A 20 15.93 -7.44 0.73
N GLN A 21 15.52 -8.44 -0.06
CA GLN A 21 15.25 -8.28 -1.49
C GLN A 21 14.18 -7.22 -1.74
N TYR A 22 13.11 -7.23 -0.94
CA TYR A 22 12.08 -6.21 -1.02
C TYR A 22 12.62 -4.82 -0.68
N ASN A 23 13.35 -4.67 0.44
CA ASN A 23 13.91 -3.39 0.88
C ASN A 23 14.91 -2.84 -0.14
N ALA A 24 15.85 -3.65 -0.60
CA ALA A 24 16.84 -3.29 -1.62
C ALA A 24 16.16 -2.91 -2.94
N GLY A 25 15.13 -3.67 -3.35
CA GLY A 25 14.38 -3.38 -4.56
C GLY A 25 13.51 -2.13 -4.49
N GLN A 26 12.82 -1.92 -3.36
CA GLN A 26 12.05 -0.71 -3.11
C GLN A 26 12.97 0.51 -3.05
N TYR A 27 14.14 0.38 -2.42
CA TYR A 27 15.16 1.43 -2.41
C TYR A 27 15.57 1.82 -3.83
N VAL A 28 15.98 0.85 -4.67
CA VAL A 28 16.35 1.13 -6.07
C VAL A 28 15.19 1.78 -6.83
N LEU A 29 13.97 1.25 -6.68
CA LEU A 29 12.79 1.81 -7.33
C LEU A 29 12.56 3.28 -6.94
N ASN A 30 12.57 3.60 -5.65
CA ASN A 30 12.39 4.97 -5.16
C ASN A 30 13.49 5.90 -5.69
N ARG A 31 14.77 5.51 -5.62
CA ARG A 31 15.87 6.34 -6.12
C ARG A 31 15.78 6.58 -7.63
N LEU A 32 15.36 5.58 -8.41
CA LEU A 32 15.13 5.76 -9.86
C LEU A 32 13.94 6.68 -10.14
N MET A 33 12.87 6.60 -9.33
CA MET A 33 11.73 7.51 -9.42
C MET A 33 12.11 8.95 -9.01
N GLU A 34 13.09 9.13 -8.14
CA GLU A 34 13.72 10.43 -7.83
C GLU A 34 14.75 10.88 -8.89
N GLY A 35 14.86 10.17 -10.02
CA GLY A 35 15.75 10.54 -11.13
C GLY A 35 17.22 10.19 -10.93
N VAL A 36 17.59 9.44 -9.89
CA VAL A 36 18.97 9.00 -9.67
C VAL A 36 19.39 8.06 -10.79
N GLN A 37 20.58 8.30 -11.37
CA GLN A 37 21.07 7.44 -12.44
C GLN A 37 21.43 6.03 -11.93
N PRO A 38 21.02 4.95 -12.63
CA PRO A 38 21.31 3.58 -12.21
C PRO A 38 22.80 3.28 -12.00
N ALA A 39 23.69 3.93 -12.75
CA ALA A 39 25.14 3.76 -12.63
C ALA A 39 25.68 4.16 -11.24
N ARG A 40 24.99 5.04 -10.51
CA ARG A 40 25.38 5.49 -9.16
C ARG A 40 24.87 4.59 -8.04
N LEU A 41 23.85 3.77 -8.30
CA LEU A 41 23.17 3.02 -7.25
C LEU A 41 23.96 1.77 -6.82
N TYR A 42 24.55 1.04 -7.76
CA TYR A 42 25.31 -0.17 -7.44
C TYR A 42 26.49 0.08 -6.47
N PRO A 43 27.39 1.06 -6.72
CA PRO A 43 28.48 1.33 -5.78
C PRO A 43 27.99 1.71 -4.38
N LEU A 44 26.90 2.49 -4.30
CA LEU A 44 26.31 2.92 -3.03
C LEU A 44 25.73 1.73 -2.25
N MET A 45 24.92 0.89 -2.90
CA MET A 45 24.32 -0.29 -2.26
C MET A 45 25.37 -1.31 -1.81
N ARG A 46 26.45 -1.46 -2.60
CA ARG A 46 27.59 -2.30 -2.23
C ARG A 46 28.30 -1.74 -1.00
N ALA A 47 28.55 -0.43 -0.96
CA ALA A 47 29.22 0.22 0.17
C ALA A 47 28.38 0.20 1.45
N SER A 48 27.05 0.18 1.33
CA SER A 48 26.13 0.14 2.48
C SER A 48 25.80 -1.27 2.99
N GLY A 49 26.43 -2.31 2.44
CA GLY A 49 26.17 -3.71 2.84
C GLY A 49 24.78 -4.24 2.46
N MET A 50 24.05 -3.57 1.56
CA MET A 50 22.71 -4.01 1.12
C MET A 50 22.74 -5.16 0.11
N LEU A 51 23.93 -5.52 -0.38
CA LEU A 51 24.14 -6.54 -1.39
C LEU A 51 25.18 -7.55 -0.91
N PRO A 52 25.04 -8.83 -1.25
CA PRO A 52 26.10 -9.82 -1.04
C PRO A 52 27.42 -9.38 -1.68
N HIS A 53 28.54 -9.87 -1.17
CA HIS A 53 29.84 -9.51 -1.72
C HIS A 53 30.13 -10.22 -3.07
N GLY A 54 31.06 -9.65 -3.84
CA GLY A 54 31.55 -10.22 -5.10
C GLY A 54 30.54 -10.22 -6.26
N ASN A 55 30.69 -11.18 -7.17
CA ASN A 55 29.89 -11.29 -8.39
C ASN A 55 28.41 -11.59 -8.13
N VAL A 56 28.10 -12.22 -6.99
CA VAL A 56 26.72 -12.54 -6.57
C VAL A 56 25.95 -11.24 -6.32
N GLY A 57 26.53 -10.29 -5.59
CA GLY A 57 25.92 -8.97 -5.38
C GLY A 57 25.65 -8.22 -6.67
N HIS A 58 26.58 -8.28 -7.64
CA HIS A 58 26.38 -7.67 -8.95
C HIS A 58 25.20 -8.30 -9.69
N TYR A 59 25.09 -9.63 -9.68
CA TYR A 59 23.97 -10.34 -10.31
C TYR A 59 22.63 -9.99 -9.67
N VAL A 60 22.56 -10.01 -8.33
CA VAL A 60 21.36 -9.62 -7.55
C VAL A 60 20.94 -8.19 -7.88
N TYR A 61 21.90 -7.25 -7.89
CA TYR A 61 21.63 -5.88 -8.28
C TYR A 61 21.08 -5.77 -9.70
N LYS A 62 21.63 -6.50 -10.67
CA LYS A 62 21.14 -6.47 -12.06
C LYS A 62 19.71 -6.98 -12.19
N GLN A 63 19.32 -7.99 -11.42
CA GLN A 63 17.93 -8.43 -11.35
C GLN A 63 17.01 -7.34 -10.77
N ILE A 64 17.46 -6.69 -9.67
CA ILE A 64 16.72 -5.60 -9.04
C ILE A 64 16.53 -4.43 -10.01
N GLU A 65 17.63 -3.97 -10.60
CA GLU A 65 17.66 -2.87 -11.55
C GLU A 65 16.72 -3.14 -12.74
N THR A 66 16.76 -4.36 -13.31
CA THR A 66 15.92 -4.74 -14.45
C THR A 66 14.44 -4.66 -14.10
N ARG A 67 14.04 -5.18 -12.94
CA ARG A 67 12.64 -5.15 -12.49
C ARG A 67 12.18 -3.73 -12.16
N ALA A 68 13.01 -2.95 -11.46
CA ALA A 68 12.69 -1.56 -11.14
C ALA A 68 12.54 -0.71 -12.42
N LYS A 69 13.43 -0.88 -13.41
CA LYS A 69 13.32 -0.21 -14.72
C LYS A 69 12.01 -0.50 -15.45
N ARG A 70 11.45 -1.71 -15.33
CA ARG A 70 10.13 -2.03 -15.91
C ARG A 70 9.02 -1.18 -15.28
N LEU A 71 9.00 -1.07 -13.95
CA LEU A 71 8.03 -0.23 -13.24
C LEU A 71 8.18 1.25 -13.59
N ILE A 72 9.42 1.74 -13.67
CA ILE A 72 9.71 3.11 -14.12
C ILE A 72 9.20 3.39 -15.53
N ASN A 73 9.36 2.45 -16.46
CA ASN A 73 8.87 2.62 -17.82
C ASN A 73 7.34 2.69 -17.88
N ILE A 74 6.64 1.85 -17.10
CA ILE A 74 5.18 1.94 -16.97
C ILE A 74 4.78 3.30 -16.38
N ALA A 75 5.45 3.75 -15.33
CA ALA A 75 5.19 5.05 -14.71
C ALA A 75 5.31 6.21 -15.72
N ARG A 76 6.34 6.19 -16.58
CA ARG A 76 6.50 7.18 -17.67
C ARG A 76 5.40 7.11 -18.71
N MET A 77 4.94 5.90 -19.06
CA MET A 77 3.82 5.72 -20.00
C MET A 77 2.50 6.30 -19.45
N LEU A 78 2.37 6.40 -18.12
CA LEU A 78 1.24 7.01 -17.43
C LEU A 78 1.45 8.51 -17.14
N SER A 79 2.39 9.14 -17.84
CA SER A 79 2.75 10.57 -17.66
C SER A 79 3.20 10.94 -16.25
N LEU A 80 3.74 9.99 -15.46
CA LEU A 80 4.45 10.36 -14.24
C LEU A 80 5.76 11.05 -14.60
N LYS A 81 5.95 12.28 -14.14
CA LYS A 81 7.22 12.99 -14.25
C LYS A 81 8.24 12.35 -13.31
N ILE A 82 9.47 12.16 -13.81
CA ILE A 82 10.59 11.56 -13.08
C ILE A 82 11.79 12.51 -13.25
N PRO A 83 12.31 13.16 -12.19
CA PRO A 83 11.92 13.00 -10.79
C PRO A 83 10.47 13.40 -10.53
N TYR A 84 9.81 12.70 -9.60
CA TYR A 84 8.46 13.03 -9.20
C TYR A 84 8.45 14.19 -8.20
N GLU A 85 7.30 14.86 -8.11
CA GLU A 85 7.07 15.98 -7.22
C GLU A 85 6.01 15.64 -6.18
N TYR A 86 5.99 16.42 -5.10
CA TYR A 86 4.94 16.41 -4.10
C TYR A 86 4.22 17.75 -4.12
N GLN A 87 2.90 17.73 -4.04
CA GLN A 87 2.08 18.92 -3.97
C GLN A 87 1.77 19.26 -2.51
N ARG A 88 1.99 20.51 -2.11
CA ARG A 88 1.52 21.00 -0.81
C ARG A 88 0.01 21.15 -0.83
N VAL A 89 -0.65 20.70 0.22
CA VAL A 89 -2.11 20.78 0.37
C VAL A 89 -2.46 21.36 1.73
N GLU A 90 -3.56 22.13 1.73
CA GLU A 90 -4.24 22.62 2.91
C GLU A 90 -5.74 22.54 2.63
N LEU A 91 -6.45 21.73 3.41
CA LEU A 91 -7.88 21.47 3.23
C LEU A 91 -8.59 21.62 4.58
N GLU A 92 -9.85 22.02 4.53
CA GLU A 92 -10.77 22.01 5.66
C GLU A 92 -11.98 21.12 5.33
N ILE A 93 -12.19 20.07 6.11
CA ILE A 93 -13.23 19.06 5.89
C ILE A 93 -13.83 18.69 7.24
N ASP A 94 -15.15 18.83 7.40
CA ASP A 94 -15.88 18.48 8.63
C ASP A 94 -15.25 19.03 9.93
N GLY A 95 -14.69 20.25 9.87
CA GLY A 95 -14.02 20.89 11.00
C GLY A 95 -12.58 20.41 11.29
N PHE A 96 -12.06 19.48 10.48
CA PHE A 96 -10.65 19.11 10.49
C PHE A 96 -9.85 19.98 9.51
N ARG A 97 -8.66 20.40 9.93
CA ARG A 97 -7.66 21.01 9.06
C ARG A 97 -6.60 19.98 8.70
N ILE A 98 -6.44 19.72 7.41
CA ILE A 98 -5.44 18.80 6.86
C ILE A 98 -4.35 19.61 6.18
N GLU A 99 -3.12 19.50 6.67
CA GLU A 99 -1.94 20.15 6.07
C GLU A 99 -0.85 19.12 5.79
N GLY A 100 -0.20 19.25 4.65
CA GLY A 100 0.96 18.43 4.34
C GLY A 100 1.32 18.40 2.86
N GLN A 101 1.85 17.25 2.44
CA GLN A 101 2.23 16.99 1.07
C GLN A 101 1.56 15.72 0.58
N VAL A 102 0.97 15.77 -0.62
CA VAL A 102 0.42 14.63 -1.33
C VAL A 102 1.32 14.27 -2.51
N GLY A 103 1.60 12.99 -2.70
CA GLY A 103 2.36 12.51 -3.84
C GLY A 103 3.13 11.21 -3.59
N PRO A 104 3.94 10.74 -4.55
CA PRO A 104 4.26 11.34 -5.85
C PRO A 104 3.04 11.75 -6.70
N VAL A 105 3.09 12.91 -7.37
CA VAL A 105 2.02 13.34 -8.30
C VAL A 105 2.44 13.19 -9.76
N SER A 106 1.51 12.75 -10.60
CA SER A 106 1.57 12.78 -12.07
C SER A 106 0.78 13.99 -12.59
N GLU A 107 0.70 14.15 -13.92
CA GLU A 107 -0.15 15.20 -14.52
C GLU A 107 -1.62 15.07 -14.12
N ASN A 108 -2.09 13.87 -13.80
CA ASN A 108 -3.51 13.59 -13.60
C ASN A 108 -3.86 13.13 -12.17
N GLY A 109 -2.91 12.90 -11.26
CA GLY A 109 -3.24 12.43 -9.92
C GLY A 109 -2.06 11.89 -9.13
N VAL A 110 -2.35 11.08 -8.11
CA VAL A 110 -1.32 10.50 -7.22
C VAL A 110 -0.84 9.14 -7.71
N PHE A 111 0.39 8.80 -7.33
CA PHE A 111 1.05 7.59 -7.78
C PHE A 111 1.77 6.90 -6.63
N ILE A 112 1.47 5.62 -6.40
CA ILE A 112 2.18 4.75 -5.46
C ILE A 112 2.88 3.64 -6.25
N SER A 113 4.13 3.34 -5.93
CA SER A 113 4.79 2.16 -6.47
C SER A 113 5.36 1.24 -5.41
N ARG A 114 5.32 -0.04 -5.71
CA ARG A 114 5.74 -1.10 -4.82
C ARG A 114 6.57 -2.12 -5.59
N TYR A 115 7.76 -2.42 -5.08
CA TYR A 115 8.61 -3.49 -5.59
C TYR A 115 8.12 -4.90 -5.15
N ALA A 116 6.81 -5.06 -5.01
CA ALA A 116 6.13 -6.27 -4.62
C ALA A 116 4.69 -6.24 -5.15
N LYS A 117 3.91 -7.29 -4.86
CA LYS A 117 2.47 -7.25 -5.13
C LYS A 117 1.82 -6.14 -4.30
N VAL A 118 0.78 -5.53 -4.85
CA VAL A 118 -0.03 -4.51 -4.18
C VAL A 118 -0.73 -5.15 -2.98
N ARG A 119 -0.75 -4.44 -1.86
CA ARG A 119 -1.43 -4.84 -0.63
C ARG A 119 -2.73 -4.05 -0.49
N PRO A 120 -3.75 -4.61 0.19
CA PRO A 120 -4.95 -3.88 0.57
C PRO A 120 -4.69 -2.52 1.26
N SER A 121 -3.63 -2.42 2.08
CA SER A 121 -3.23 -1.15 2.71
C SER A 121 -2.76 -0.09 1.70
N ASP A 122 -2.16 -0.51 0.58
CA ASP A 122 -1.71 0.42 -0.46
C ASP A 122 -2.92 1.05 -1.16
N HIS A 123 -4.04 0.31 -1.30
CA HIS A 123 -5.30 0.83 -1.83
C HIS A 123 -5.92 1.91 -0.93
N VAL A 124 -5.95 1.68 0.38
CA VAL A 124 -6.45 2.67 1.35
C VAL A 124 -5.56 3.92 1.35
N CYS A 125 -4.24 3.72 1.34
CA CYS A 125 -3.28 4.82 1.27
C CYS A 125 -3.44 5.65 -0.01
N LEU A 126 -3.54 5.00 -1.19
CA LEU A 126 -3.79 5.71 -2.43
C LEU A 126 -5.13 6.44 -2.37
N TRP A 127 -6.19 5.81 -1.87
CA TRP A 127 -7.51 6.40 -1.81
C TRP A 127 -7.53 7.71 -1.02
N ILE A 128 -6.94 7.73 0.17
CA ILE A 128 -6.82 8.96 0.98
C ILE A 128 -6.08 10.05 0.19
N ASN A 129 -4.94 9.72 -0.41
CA ASN A 129 -4.15 10.67 -1.20
C ASN A 129 -4.91 11.14 -2.45
N HIS A 130 -5.68 10.25 -3.08
CA HIS A 130 -6.49 10.53 -4.25
C HIS A 130 -7.62 11.52 -3.92
N LEU A 131 -8.35 11.31 -2.82
CA LEU A 131 -9.38 12.23 -2.34
C LEU A 131 -8.81 13.62 -2.03
N ILE A 132 -7.70 13.67 -1.29
CA ILE A 132 -7.00 14.91 -0.96
C ILE A 132 -6.55 15.64 -2.24
N TYR A 133 -5.96 14.92 -3.19
CA TYR A 133 -5.51 15.50 -4.45
C TYR A 133 -6.69 16.02 -5.30
N SER A 134 -7.80 15.28 -5.36
CA SER A 134 -9.02 15.70 -6.06
C SER A 134 -9.61 16.97 -5.47
N LEU A 135 -9.69 17.08 -4.15
CA LEU A 135 -10.17 18.29 -3.48
C LEU A 135 -9.25 19.49 -3.72
N ALA A 136 -7.92 19.27 -3.78
CA ALA A 136 -6.95 20.34 -3.97
C ALA A 136 -6.84 20.84 -5.42
N ASN A 137 -7.20 20.02 -6.43
CA ASN A 137 -6.98 20.34 -7.85
C ASN A 137 -8.27 20.41 -8.68
N GLY A 138 -9.43 20.22 -8.05
CA GLY A 138 -10.71 20.08 -8.72
C GLY A 138 -11.07 18.63 -8.97
N GLU A 139 -12.36 18.32 -8.86
CA GLU A 139 -12.88 16.94 -8.79
C GLU A 139 -12.86 16.22 -10.15
N ASN A 140 -12.81 16.98 -11.25
CA ASN A 140 -12.97 16.44 -12.60
C ASN A 140 -11.66 15.91 -13.19
N GLY A 141 -11.67 14.64 -13.58
CA GLY A 141 -10.63 14.05 -14.42
C GLY A 141 -9.39 13.54 -13.68
N VAL A 142 -9.38 13.58 -12.34
CA VAL A 142 -8.27 13.01 -11.56
C VAL A 142 -8.17 11.50 -11.78
N LYS A 143 -6.96 11.05 -12.10
CA LYS A 143 -6.58 9.66 -12.27
C LYS A 143 -5.33 9.32 -11.48
N SER A 144 -5.44 8.32 -10.61
CA SER A 144 -4.36 7.90 -9.74
C SER A 144 -3.99 6.45 -9.94
N TYR A 145 -2.76 6.08 -9.61
CA TYR A 145 -2.22 4.77 -9.97
C TYR A 145 -1.46 4.09 -8.83
N ILE A 146 -1.63 2.78 -8.70
CA ILE A 146 -0.71 1.93 -7.94
C ILE A 146 0.00 1.00 -8.92
N LEU A 147 1.34 1.03 -8.92
CA LEU A 147 2.14 0.03 -9.63
C LEU A 147 2.72 -0.98 -8.65
N GLY A 148 2.36 -2.24 -8.86
CA GLY A 148 2.97 -3.37 -8.18
C GLY A 148 3.75 -4.25 -9.14
N ARG A 149 4.25 -5.37 -8.61
CA ARG A 149 4.90 -6.41 -9.40
C ARG A 149 3.87 -7.08 -10.33
N ASN A 150 4.02 -6.82 -11.62
CA ASN A 150 3.20 -7.37 -12.71
C ASN A 150 1.71 -6.95 -12.65
N GLU A 151 1.38 -5.92 -11.88
CA GLU A 151 0.01 -5.44 -11.75
C GLU A 151 0.00 -3.91 -11.65
N MET A 152 -1.07 -3.31 -12.15
CA MET A 152 -1.36 -1.89 -12.07
C MET A 152 -2.83 -1.70 -11.68
N TRP A 153 -3.08 -0.68 -10.88
CA TRP A 153 -4.42 -0.27 -10.51
C TRP A 153 -4.62 1.19 -10.89
N GLU A 154 -5.65 1.49 -11.68
CA GLU A 154 -6.08 2.86 -12.03
C GLU A 154 -7.29 3.21 -11.19
N TYR A 155 -7.29 4.42 -10.63
CA TYR A 155 -8.40 5.02 -9.90
C TYR A 155 -8.93 6.19 -10.72
N GLY A 156 -10.22 6.17 -11.00
CA GLY A 156 -10.91 7.23 -11.74
C GLY A 156 -11.43 8.34 -10.83
N PRO A 157 -12.10 9.35 -11.42
CA PRO A 157 -12.74 10.43 -10.69
C PRO A 157 -13.74 9.93 -9.64
N VAL A 158 -13.95 10.74 -8.60
CA VAL A 158 -14.85 10.47 -7.47
C VAL A 158 -15.96 11.52 -7.49
N ASP A 159 -17.22 11.09 -7.40
CA ASP A 159 -18.37 11.98 -7.49
C ASP A 159 -18.50 12.95 -6.31
N ASP A 160 -18.14 12.52 -5.10
CA ASP A 160 -18.19 13.33 -3.88
C ASP A 160 -16.97 13.05 -2.98
N PRO A 161 -15.79 13.60 -3.33
CA PRO A 161 -14.58 13.33 -2.57
C PRO A 161 -14.61 13.96 -1.17
N ASN A 162 -15.41 15.00 -0.94
CA ASN A 162 -15.55 15.65 0.35
C ASN A 162 -16.22 14.71 1.37
N THR A 163 -17.40 14.16 1.03
CA THR A 163 -18.11 13.21 1.90
C THR A 163 -17.27 11.96 2.17
N GLN A 164 -16.57 11.45 1.16
CA GLN A 164 -15.72 10.26 1.33
C GLN A 164 -14.54 10.53 2.27
N LEU A 165 -13.89 11.69 2.17
CA LEU A 165 -12.79 12.05 3.07
C LEU A 165 -13.31 12.35 4.49
N GLY A 166 -14.46 13.02 4.61
CA GLY A 166 -15.15 13.26 5.88
C GLY A 166 -15.46 11.98 6.64
N LEU A 167 -15.96 10.96 5.94
CA LEU A 167 -16.20 9.63 6.51
C LEU A 167 -14.93 8.97 7.05
N LEU A 168 -13.82 9.07 6.32
CA LEU A 168 -12.53 8.55 6.79
C LEU A 168 -12.00 9.31 8.01
N LEU A 169 -12.19 10.63 8.07
CA LEU A 169 -11.84 11.45 9.23
C LEU A 169 -12.69 11.09 10.46
N LYS A 170 -13.98 10.82 10.26
CA LYS A 170 -14.86 10.33 11.32
C LYS A 170 -14.34 9.01 11.89
N PHE A 171 -14.01 8.03 11.04
CA PHE A 171 -13.44 6.75 11.50
C PHE A 171 -12.08 6.92 12.17
N TYR A 172 -11.24 7.82 11.66
CA TYR A 172 -9.99 8.19 12.33
C TYR A 172 -10.25 8.71 13.75
N TRP A 173 -11.19 9.65 13.91
CA TRP A 173 -11.51 10.26 15.19
C TRP A 173 -12.11 9.27 16.20
N GLU A 174 -13.07 8.45 15.75
CA GLU A 174 -13.62 7.35 16.56
C GLU A 174 -12.53 6.35 16.95
N GLY A 175 -11.63 6.04 16.01
CA GLY A 175 -10.47 5.16 16.16
C GLY A 175 -9.46 5.60 17.23
N LEU A 176 -9.47 6.88 17.63
CA LEU A 176 -8.65 7.39 18.72
C LEU A 176 -9.22 7.06 20.11
N SER A 177 -10.52 6.76 20.19
CA SER A 177 -11.22 6.47 21.45
C SER A 177 -11.57 4.99 21.61
N ASP A 178 -11.93 4.31 20.52
CA ASP A 178 -12.18 2.87 20.48
C ASP A 178 -11.45 2.24 19.29
N VAL A 179 -11.07 0.97 19.40
CA VAL A 179 -10.27 0.30 18.38
C VAL A 179 -11.16 0.04 17.15
N LEU A 180 -10.95 0.82 16.10
CA LEU A 180 -11.64 0.65 14.83
C LEU A 180 -11.39 -0.76 14.26
N ARG A 181 -12.47 -1.53 14.05
CA ARG A 181 -12.40 -2.90 13.53
C ARG A 181 -12.28 -2.90 12.01
N PHE A 182 -11.17 -2.35 11.54
CA PHE A 182 -10.81 -2.34 10.13
C PHE A 182 -9.43 -2.95 9.95
N PHE A 183 -9.37 -4.08 9.24
CA PHE A 183 -8.15 -4.84 9.04
C PHE A 183 -7.94 -5.01 7.53
N PRO A 184 -7.06 -4.23 6.88
CA PRO A 184 -7.07 -4.08 5.43
C PRO A 184 -7.11 -5.39 4.64
N ARG A 185 -6.38 -6.43 5.09
CA ARG A 185 -6.38 -7.74 4.41
C ARG A 185 -7.70 -8.48 4.56
N THR A 186 -8.18 -8.59 5.79
CA THR A 186 -9.45 -9.26 6.12
C THR A 186 -10.65 -8.51 5.51
N SER A 187 -10.69 -7.18 5.66
CA SER A 187 -11.70 -6.29 5.09
C SER A 187 -11.74 -6.37 3.56
N TRP A 188 -10.59 -6.42 2.90
CA TRP A 188 -10.54 -6.57 1.44
C TRP A 188 -11.13 -7.89 0.98
N GLU A 189 -10.81 -9.01 1.63
CA GLU A 189 -11.35 -10.32 1.24
C GLU A 189 -12.86 -10.41 1.48
N PHE A 190 -13.34 -9.82 2.59
CA PHE A 190 -14.78 -9.71 2.87
C PHE A 190 -15.51 -8.91 1.78
N ALA A 191 -15.07 -7.69 1.51
CA ALA A 191 -15.68 -6.81 0.53
C ALA A 191 -15.61 -7.38 -0.89
N LYS A 192 -14.46 -7.95 -1.28
CA LYS A 192 -14.27 -8.60 -2.57
C LYS A 192 -15.20 -9.80 -2.75
N SER A 193 -15.40 -10.59 -1.69
CA SER A 193 -16.30 -11.75 -1.70
C SER A 193 -17.74 -11.30 -1.94
N LEU A 194 -18.21 -10.28 -1.23
CA LEU A 194 -19.54 -9.70 -1.43
C LEU A 194 -19.74 -9.19 -2.86
N ARG A 195 -18.79 -8.44 -3.41
CA ARG A 195 -18.87 -7.94 -4.80
C ARG A 195 -18.87 -9.05 -5.85
N LYS A 196 -18.37 -10.24 -5.51
CA LYS A 196 -18.48 -11.45 -6.36
C LYS A 196 -19.81 -12.18 -6.23
N GLY A 197 -20.79 -11.60 -5.54
CA GLY A 197 -22.12 -12.17 -5.35
C GLY A 197 -22.19 -13.25 -4.26
N LYS A 198 -21.19 -13.33 -3.38
CA LYS A 198 -21.24 -14.25 -2.23
C LYS A 198 -22.17 -13.73 -1.15
N SER A 199 -22.81 -14.66 -0.44
CA SER A 199 -23.58 -14.31 0.75
C SER A 199 -22.65 -13.74 1.83
N GLU A 200 -23.23 -12.98 2.77
CA GLU A 200 -22.45 -12.36 3.85
C GLU A 200 -21.77 -13.40 4.75
N THR A 201 -22.42 -14.55 4.98
CA THR A 201 -21.86 -15.67 5.76
C THR A 201 -20.69 -16.33 5.04
N GLU A 202 -20.77 -16.54 3.73
CA GLU A 202 -19.63 -17.00 2.92
C GLU A 202 -18.49 -15.99 2.95
N ALA A 203 -18.78 -14.70 2.75
CA ALA A 203 -17.79 -13.64 2.77
C ALA A 203 -17.06 -13.56 4.11
N LEU A 204 -17.78 -13.66 5.24
CA LEU A 204 -17.19 -13.73 6.57
C LEU A 204 -16.30 -14.97 6.75
N THR A 205 -16.68 -16.09 6.16
CA THR A 205 -15.87 -17.32 6.20
C THR A 205 -14.52 -17.12 5.48
N TYR A 206 -14.51 -16.45 4.33
CA TYR A 206 -13.27 -16.11 3.63
C TYR A 206 -12.44 -15.06 4.38
N ALA A 207 -13.08 -14.04 4.92
CA ALA A 207 -12.45 -13.01 5.75
C ALA A 207 -11.76 -13.64 6.98
N ARG A 208 -12.45 -14.56 7.67
CA ARG A 208 -11.91 -15.25 8.83
C ARG A 208 -10.62 -16.02 8.53
N LYS A 209 -10.49 -16.61 7.34
CA LYS A 209 -9.24 -17.26 6.92
C LYS A 209 -8.08 -16.26 6.79
N LYS A 210 -8.36 -15.03 6.34
CA LYS A 210 -7.36 -13.95 6.28
C LYS A 210 -7.02 -13.37 7.65
N TRP A 211 -8.00 -13.34 8.56
CA TRP A 211 -7.79 -12.98 9.95
C TRP A 211 -6.88 -13.98 10.68
N GLU A 212 -7.18 -15.27 10.56
CA GLU A 212 -6.45 -16.35 11.23
C GLU A 212 -5.07 -16.58 10.61
N GLY A 213 -4.95 -16.48 9.29
CA GLY A 213 -3.74 -16.84 8.56
C GLY A 213 -3.57 -18.36 8.46
N ASN A 214 -2.38 -18.77 8.03
CA ASN A 214 -1.93 -20.16 7.99
C ASN A 214 -0.40 -20.22 8.00
N ASP A 215 0.18 -21.41 7.85
CA ASP A 215 1.63 -21.62 7.87
C ASP A 215 2.41 -20.82 6.80
N TYR A 216 1.72 -20.39 5.73
CA TYR A 216 2.30 -19.66 4.60
C TYR A 216 1.86 -18.19 4.53
N GLU A 217 0.73 -17.83 5.14
CA GLU A 217 0.16 -16.49 5.11
C GLU A 217 -0.04 -15.93 6.52
N PHE A 218 0.59 -14.80 6.79
CA PHE A 218 0.39 -14.06 8.04
C PHE A 218 -1.04 -13.55 8.17
N GLY A 219 -1.74 -14.00 9.21
CA GLY A 219 -3.08 -13.54 9.56
C GLY A 219 -3.06 -12.22 10.34
N ASP A 220 -4.06 -11.36 10.14
CA ASP A 220 -4.13 -10.06 10.81
C ASP A 220 -4.10 -10.20 12.35
N ARG A 221 -4.62 -11.30 12.92
CA ARG A 221 -4.58 -11.57 14.37
C ARG A 221 -3.16 -11.70 14.95
N HIS A 222 -2.18 -12.00 14.11
CA HIS A 222 -0.80 -12.22 14.53
C HIS A 222 0.01 -10.92 14.59
N ASP A 223 -0.55 -9.80 14.11
CA ASP A 223 0.05 -8.48 14.33
C ASP A 223 0.06 -8.17 15.84
N PRO A 224 1.20 -7.77 16.44
CA PRO A 224 1.29 -7.54 17.88
C PRO A 224 0.32 -6.48 18.43
N TYR A 225 0.02 -5.45 17.64
CA TYR A 225 -0.90 -4.38 18.05
C TYR A 225 -2.35 -4.86 17.98
N ILE A 226 -2.72 -5.55 16.91
CA ILE A 226 -4.06 -6.15 16.76
C ILE A 226 -4.27 -7.23 17.83
N GLY A 227 -3.28 -8.10 18.04
CA GLY A 227 -3.33 -9.18 19.00
C GLY A 227 -3.46 -8.68 20.44
N LEU A 228 -2.96 -7.49 20.77
CA LEU A 228 -3.14 -6.88 22.09
C LEU A 228 -4.60 -6.48 22.35
N CYS A 229 -5.30 -5.99 21.33
CA CYS A 229 -6.69 -5.55 21.44
C CYS A 229 -7.69 -6.72 21.34
N PHE A 230 -7.36 -7.75 20.56
CA PHE A 230 -8.30 -8.81 20.16
C PHE A 230 -7.81 -10.24 20.45
N SER A 231 -6.93 -10.43 21.44
CA SER A 231 -6.31 -11.74 21.74
C SER A 231 -7.31 -12.88 21.96
N SER A 232 -8.50 -12.56 22.48
CA SER A 232 -9.47 -13.53 22.98
C SER A 232 -10.82 -13.47 22.26
N ILE A 233 -10.96 -12.60 21.25
CA ILE A 233 -12.20 -12.41 20.50
C ILE A 233 -11.93 -12.38 19.00
N ILE A 234 -12.94 -12.73 18.20
CA ILE A 234 -12.90 -12.57 16.74
C ILE A 234 -13.64 -11.28 16.41
N PRO A 235 -12.96 -10.18 16.05
CA PRO A 235 -13.58 -8.87 15.84
C PRO A 235 -14.21 -8.73 14.45
N LEU A 236 -14.84 -9.78 13.94
CA LEU A 236 -15.49 -9.82 12.62
C LEU A 236 -17.02 -9.80 12.77
N ASP A 237 -17.51 -8.85 13.56
CA ASP A 237 -18.93 -8.66 13.86
C ASP A 237 -19.58 -7.56 13.00
N ASP A 238 -20.79 -7.12 13.37
CA ASP A 238 -21.57 -6.14 12.59
C ASP A 238 -20.82 -4.83 12.37
N ASN A 239 -20.11 -4.32 13.39
CA ASN A 239 -19.30 -3.12 13.25
C ASN A 239 -18.17 -3.30 12.22
N PHE A 240 -17.45 -4.43 12.25
CA PHE A 240 -16.44 -4.73 11.23
C PHE A 240 -17.05 -4.74 9.82
N LYS A 241 -18.23 -5.34 9.66
CA LYS A 241 -18.89 -5.44 8.35
C LYS A 241 -19.28 -4.06 7.83
N GLU A 242 -19.87 -3.22 8.67
CA GLU A 242 -20.28 -1.85 8.33
C GLU A 242 -19.07 -1.01 7.93
N VAL A 243 -18.08 -0.89 8.82
CA VAL A 243 -16.85 -0.12 8.56
C VAL A 243 -16.14 -0.62 7.30
N THR A 244 -16.09 -1.94 7.09
CA THR A 244 -15.47 -2.51 5.90
C THR A 244 -16.22 -2.11 4.62
N LYS A 245 -17.56 -2.14 4.61
CA LYS A 245 -18.35 -1.76 3.43
C LYS A 245 -18.15 -0.27 3.12
N GLU A 246 -18.25 0.58 4.14
CA GLU A 246 -18.09 2.03 4.05
C GLU A 246 -16.71 2.43 3.49
N ILE A 247 -15.63 1.75 3.90
CA ILE A 247 -14.28 2.07 3.43
C ILE A 247 -13.95 1.37 2.10
N MET A 248 -14.23 0.07 1.97
CA MET A 248 -13.72 -0.72 0.83
C MET A 248 -14.58 -0.59 -0.43
N PHE A 249 -15.89 -0.38 -0.32
CA PHE A 249 -16.74 -0.33 -1.52
C PHE A 249 -16.40 0.87 -2.41
N PRO A 250 -16.28 2.11 -1.90
CA PRO A 250 -15.89 3.25 -2.72
C PRO A 250 -14.53 3.04 -3.41
N ILE A 251 -13.55 2.51 -2.67
CA ILE A 251 -12.21 2.18 -3.20
C ILE A 251 -12.32 1.20 -4.37
N MET A 252 -13.09 0.12 -4.19
CA MET A 252 -13.20 -0.94 -5.19
C MET A 252 -14.07 -0.54 -6.39
N GLU A 253 -14.99 0.41 -6.23
CA GLU A 253 -15.80 0.98 -7.32
C GLU A 253 -15.00 1.96 -8.17
N ALA A 254 -14.15 2.77 -7.53
CA ALA A 254 -13.31 3.75 -8.21
C ALA A 254 -12.11 3.14 -8.96
N CYS A 255 -11.75 1.87 -8.70
CA CYS A 255 -10.52 1.27 -9.23
C CYS A 255 -10.74 0.19 -10.31
N LYS A 256 -9.77 0.10 -11.23
CA LYS A 256 -9.65 -0.95 -12.26
C LYS A 256 -8.26 -1.57 -12.21
N LYS A 257 -8.20 -2.90 -12.29
CA LYS A 257 -6.95 -3.66 -12.31
C LYS A 257 -6.51 -3.97 -13.75
N TYR A 258 -5.21 -3.85 -14.00
CA TYR A 258 -4.52 -4.27 -15.22
C TYR A 258 -3.35 -5.20 -14.86
N GLY A 259 -3.13 -6.24 -15.66
CA GLY A 259 -2.18 -7.31 -15.32
C GLY A 259 -2.75 -8.34 -14.33
N ASP A 260 -1.90 -9.25 -13.87
CA ASP A 260 -2.30 -10.47 -13.12
C ASP A 260 -2.77 -10.21 -11.69
#